data_AF-A0A661H3T2-F1
#
_entry.id   AF-A0A661H3T2-F1
#
_cell.length_a   1.000
_cell.length_b   1.000
_cell.length_c   1.000
_cell.angle_alpha   90.00
_cell.angle_beta   90.00
_cell.angle_gamma   90.00
#
_symmetry.space_group_name_H-M   'P 1'
#
loop_
_entity.id
_entity.type
_entity.pdbx_description
1 polymer ?
#
loop_
_entity_poly.entity_id
_entity_poly.type
_entity_poly.pdbx_seq_one_letter_code
_entity_poly.pdbx_strand_id
1 'polypeptide(L)'
;MTYQGSVYNWNEWLTLKAKGFTAVAGNFYCDNNQLTSLKGAPKQTGNFYCDNNQLTNLKGAPKQTGDFYCSYNQLTSLKGAPTQTGDFYCSYNQLTSLKGAPKQTGNFYCSYNKLTSLKGAPKQTGSFYCDSNQLTSLKGAPKKTGIFYCDNNQLTSLKGAPKKAGSFYCDNNQLTSLKGAPKQTGSFYCDNNQLTSLKGAPKQTGSFYCASN
;
A
#
# COMPACT_ATOMS: atom_id res chain seq x y z
N MET A 1 21.73 21.66 -6.72
CA MET A 1 22.85 20.80 -6.27
C MET A 1 22.30 19.59 -5.50
N THR A 2 23.06 18.50 -5.40
CA THR A 2 22.69 17.29 -4.63
C THR A 2 23.59 17.16 -3.41
N TYR A 3 22.98 17.06 -2.21
CA TYR A 3 23.72 16.86 -0.97
C TYR A 3 24.17 15.40 -0.86
N GLN A 4 25.47 15.18 -0.66
CA GLN A 4 26.07 13.84 -0.58
C GLN A 4 26.00 13.33 0.86
N GLY A 5 24.81 12.91 1.28
CA GLY A 5 24.54 12.40 2.62
C GLY A 5 23.04 12.17 2.83
N SER A 6 22.68 11.64 3.99
CA SER A 6 21.29 11.59 4.46
C SER A 6 20.96 12.86 5.25
N VAL A 7 19.69 13.26 5.25
CA VAL A 7 19.19 14.41 6.02
C VAL A 7 18.22 13.89 7.07
N TYR A 8 18.48 14.19 8.34
CA TYR A 8 17.82 13.52 9.46
C TYR A 8 16.64 14.30 10.04
N ASN A 9 16.45 15.56 9.64
CA ASN A 9 15.29 16.35 10.04
C ASN A 9 15.02 17.51 9.07
N TRP A 10 13.82 18.08 9.19
CA TRP A 10 13.36 19.15 8.32
C TRP A 10 14.15 20.45 8.47
N ASN A 11 14.65 20.79 9.66
CA ASN A 11 15.40 22.04 9.89
C ASN A 11 16.80 22.00 9.25
N GLU A 12 17.47 20.85 9.32
CA GLU A 12 18.69 20.58 8.59
C GLU A 12 18.47 20.76 7.07
N TRP A 13 17.37 20.20 6.55
CA TRP A 13 17.00 20.38 5.14
C TRP A 13 16.81 21.84 4.76
N LEU A 14 16.12 22.63 5.58
CA LEU A 14 15.91 24.06 5.30
C LEU A 14 17.26 24.80 5.20
N THR A 15 18.23 24.45 6.05
CA THR A 15 19.58 25.01 6.01
C THR A 15 20.31 24.63 4.72
N LEU A 16 20.25 23.36 4.31
CA LEU A 16 20.84 22.89 3.05
C LEU A 16 20.14 23.53 1.84
N LYS A 17 18.82 23.63 1.88
CA LYS A 17 18.04 24.23 0.81
C LYS A 17 18.35 25.72 0.62
N ALA A 18 18.58 26.45 1.71
CA ALA A 18 19.04 27.84 1.65
C ALA A 18 20.42 27.98 0.98
N LYS A 19 21.26 26.93 1.08
CA LYS A 19 22.53 26.82 0.35
C LYS A 19 22.38 26.34 -1.10
N GLY A 20 21.15 26.20 -1.62
CA GLY A 20 20.86 25.84 -3.01
C GLY A 20 20.81 24.33 -3.31
N PHE A 21 20.77 23.47 -2.29
CA PHE A 21 20.51 22.04 -2.49
C PHE A 21 19.05 21.79 -2.86
N THR A 22 18.83 20.90 -3.82
CA THR A 22 17.50 20.56 -4.36
C THR A 22 17.20 19.06 -4.30
N ALA A 23 18.21 18.25 -4.00
CA ALA A 23 18.14 16.81 -3.90
C ALA A 23 19.09 16.33 -2.79
N VAL A 24 18.81 15.14 -2.29
CA VAL A 24 19.60 14.44 -1.26
C VAL A 24 20.03 13.10 -1.88
N ALA A 25 21.30 12.73 -1.81
CA ALA A 25 21.75 11.45 -2.36
C ALA A 25 21.33 10.29 -1.44
N GLY A 26 21.41 10.51 -0.13
CA GLY A 26 20.99 9.55 0.89
C GLY A 26 19.50 9.62 1.21
N ASN A 27 19.16 9.16 2.41
CA ASN A 27 17.79 9.13 2.89
C ASN A 27 17.34 10.48 3.44
N PHE A 28 16.04 10.74 3.40
CA PHE A 28 15.44 11.94 3.94
C PHE A 28 14.42 11.59 5.02
N TYR A 29 14.70 12.03 6.24
CA TYR A 29 13.86 11.80 7.42
C TYR A 29 13.12 13.08 7.80
N CYS A 30 11.80 13.01 7.75
CA CYS A 30 10.88 14.03 8.26
C CYS A 30 9.66 13.42 8.96
N ASP A 31 9.77 12.15 9.33
CA ASP A 31 8.82 11.42 10.14
C ASP A 31 8.76 11.94 11.59
N ASN A 32 7.72 11.58 12.33
CA ASN A 32 7.55 11.89 13.76
C ASN A 32 7.56 13.40 14.07
N ASN A 33 6.82 14.16 13.28
CA ASN A 33 6.71 15.60 13.39
C ASN A 33 5.22 16.02 13.37
N GLN A 34 4.96 17.33 13.20
CA GLN A 34 3.61 17.87 13.04
C GLN A 34 3.42 18.48 11.65
N LEU A 35 4.07 17.91 10.62
CA LEU A 35 4.00 18.44 9.27
C LEU A 35 2.59 18.29 8.70
N THR A 36 2.06 19.40 8.21
CA THR A 36 0.80 19.45 7.47
C THR A 36 1.01 19.50 5.94
N SER A 37 2.25 19.67 5.50
CA SER A 37 2.63 19.72 4.09
C SER A 37 4.08 19.29 3.86
N LEU A 38 4.34 18.66 2.70
CA LEU A 38 5.68 18.37 2.19
C LEU A 38 6.22 19.46 1.24
N LYS A 39 5.57 20.64 1.20
CA LYS A 39 5.99 21.72 0.30
C LYS A 39 7.44 22.09 0.57
N GLY A 40 8.26 21.86 -0.45
CA GLY A 40 9.66 22.24 -0.40
C GLY A 40 10.61 21.16 0.10
N ALA A 41 10.14 19.93 0.29
CA ALA A 41 10.96 18.72 0.37
C ALA A 41 11.94 18.62 -0.83
N PRO A 42 13.00 17.80 -0.73
CA PRO A 42 13.89 17.54 -1.86
C PRO A 42 13.12 16.96 -3.05
N LYS A 43 13.54 17.30 -4.26
CA LYS A 43 12.91 16.80 -5.49
C LYS A 43 13.20 15.31 -5.73
N GLN A 44 14.34 14.85 -5.22
CA GLN A 44 14.85 13.48 -5.31
C GLN A 44 15.60 13.15 -4.00
N THR A 45 15.45 11.91 -3.55
CA THR A 45 16.18 11.35 -2.41
C THR A 45 16.38 9.84 -2.61
N GLY A 46 17.20 9.20 -1.77
CA GLY A 46 17.16 7.75 -1.53
C GLY A 46 15.79 7.34 -0.99
N ASN A 47 15.68 6.89 0.25
CA ASN A 47 14.38 6.65 0.88
C ASN A 47 13.80 7.94 1.47
N PHE A 48 12.47 8.08 1.45
CA PHE A 48 11.77 9.24 1.99
C PHE A 48 10.83 8.81 3.13
N TYR A 49 11.13 9.27 4.34
CA TYR A 49 10.37 8.95 5.55
C TYR A 49 9.56 10.17 5.98
N CYS A 50 8.22 10.05 5.95
CA CYS A 50 7.29 11.08 6.41
C CYS A 50 6.13 10.50 7.24
N ASP A 51 6.32 9.32 7.82
CA ASP A 51 5.35 8.72 8.74
C ASP A 51 5.08 9.60 9.97
N ASN A 52 3.98 9.35 10.67
CA ASN A 52 3.65 10.03 11.93
C ASN A 52 3.68 11.55 11.81
N ASN A 53 2.82 12.08 10.94
CA ASN A 53 2.63 13.50 10.69
C ASN A 53 1.13 13.83 10.57
N GLN A 54 0.79 15.06 10.16
CA GLN A 54 -0.59 15.52 9.96
C GLN A 54 -0.91 15.75 8.46
N LEU A 55 -0.27 14.99 7.56
CA LEU A 55 -0.44 15.18 6.12
C LEU A 55 -1.84 14.73 5.67
N THR A 56 -2.50 15.55 4.85
CA THR A 56 -3.78 15.21 4.20
C THR A 56 -3.62 14.81 2.73
N ASN A 57 -2.46 15.12 2.15
CA ASN A 57 -2.04 14.76 0.80
C ASN A 57 -0.51 14.80 0.70
N LEU A 58 0.05 14.32 -0.42
CA LEU A 58 1.50 14.19 -0.63
C LEU A 58 2.05 15.25 -1.59
N LYS A 59 1.35 16.36 -1.83
CA LYS A 59 1.87 17.42 -2.70
C LYS A 59 3.17 17.97 -2.12
N GLY A 60 4.20 18.02 -2.97
CA GLY A 60 5.53 18.47 -2.59
C GLY A 60 6.51 17.33 -2.31
N ALA A 61 6.03 16.08 -2.18
CA ALA A 61 6.88 14.90 -2.09
C ALA A 61 7.84 14.78 -3.29
N PRO A 62 9.00 14.11 -3.11
CA PRO A 62 9.88 13.78 -4.22
C PRO A 62 9.15 12.96 -5.29
N LYS A 63 9.48 13.20 -6.56
CA LYS A 63 8.85 12.47 -7.68
C LYS A 63 9.42 11.05 -7.86
N GLN A 64 10.66 10.86 -7.42
CA GLN A 64 11.43 9.62 -7.48
C GLN A 64 12.19 9.45 -6.17
N THR A 65 12.16 8.23 -5.65
CA THR A 65 12.74 7.82 -4.38
C THR A 65 13.00 6.31 -4.46
N GLY A 66 13.86 5.77 -3.59
CA GLY A 66 13.86 4.37 -3.22
C GLY A 66 12.52 4.01 -2.60
N ASP A 67 12.46 3.79 -1.30
CA ASP A 67 11.21 3.50 -0.60
C ASP A 67 10.53 4.78 -0.09
N PHE A 68 9.19 4.78 -0.04
CA PHE A 68 8.40 5.91 0.41
C PHE A 68 7.49 5.52 1.58
N TYR A 69 7.71 6.15 2.72
CA TYR A 69 6.98 5.88 3.95
C TYR A 69 6.12 7.08 4.35
N CYS A 70 4.81 6.89 4.40
CA CYS A 70 3.82 7.91 4.74
C CYS A 70 2.65 7.36 5.58
N SER A 71 2.93 6.32 6.35
CA SER A 71 1.98 5.72 7.28
C SER A 71 1.65 6.66 8.43
N TYR A 72 0.58 6.40 9.17
CA TYR A 72 0.19 7.19 10.35
C TYR A 72 0.08 8.68 10.06
N ASN A 73 -0.75 9.01 9.07
CA ASN A 73 -1.07 10.37 8.65
C ASN A 73 -2.59 10.52 8.55
N GLN A 74 -3.06 11.65 7.99
CA GLN A 74 -4.46 11.93 7.75
C GLN A 74 -4.78 11.92 6.24
N LEU A 75 -4.05 11.13 5.44
CA LEU A 75 -4.16 11.14 3.99
C LEU A 75 -5.56 10.68 3.57
N THR A 76 -6.25 11.53 2.80
CA THR A 76 -7.53 11.18 2.15
C THR A 76 -7.32 10.82 0.67
N SER A 77 -6.15 11.14 0.11
CA SER A 77 -5.72 10.72 -1.22
C SER A 77 -4.20 10.60 -1.31
N LEU A 78 -3.73 9.79 -2.26
CA LEU A 78 -2.30 9.68 -2.59
C LEU A 78 -1.86 10.71 -3.65
N LYS A 79 -2.63 11.78 -3.87
CA LYS A 79 -2.28 12.82 -4.83
C LYS A 79 -0.96 13.48 -4.42
N GLY A 80 0.01 13.45 -5.33
CA GLY A 80 1.35 13.99 -5.11
C GLY A 80 2.39 12.94 -4.71
N ALA A 81 1.99 11.68 -4.50
CA ALA A 81 2.92 10.57 -4.28
C ALA A 81 3.97 10.47 -5.42
N PRO A 82 5.14 9.88 -5.15
CA PRO A 82 6.11 9.54 -6.17
C PRO A 82 5.48 8.68 -7.27
N THR A 83 5.93 8.88 -8.52
CA THR A 83 5.40 8.09 -9.65
C THR A 83 6.01 6.69 -9.72
N GLN A 84 7.22 6.54 -9.18
CA GLN A 84 8.01 5.31 -9.09
C GLN A 84 8.76 5.31 -7.75
N THR A 85 8.79 4.15 -7.12
CA THR A 85 9.41 3.89 -5.81
C THR A 85 9.72 2.39 -5.74
N GLY A 86 10.64 1.98 -4.86
CA GLY A 86 10.75 0.62 -4.36
C GLY A 86 9.47 0.24 -3.65
N ASP A 87 9.43 0.26 -2.33
CA ASP A 87 8.25 -0.06 -1.54
C ASP A 87 7.47 1.21 -1.16
N PHE A 88 6.13 1.09 -1.11
CA PHE A 88 5.24 2.20 -0.75
C PHE A 88 4.40 1.85 0.47
N TYR A 89 4.60 2.59 1.56
CA TYR A 89 3.92 2.39 2.83
C TYR A 89 2.96 3.55 3.11
N CYS A 90 1.67 3.27 3.13
CA CYS A 90 0.60 4.24 3.40
C CYS A 90 -0.47 3.71 4.35
N SER A 91 -0.11 2.75 5.19
CA SER A 91 -1.01 2.18 6.19
C SER A 91 -1.42 3.23 7.24
N TYR A 92 -2.52 2.99 7.96
CA TYR A 92 -2.99 3.90 9.02
C TYR A 92 -3.23 5.33 8.52
N ASN A 93 -4.13 5.45 7.56
CA ASN A 93 -4.54 6.71 6.95
C ASN A 93 -6.07 6.74 6.80
N GLN A 94 -6.60 7.70 6.05
CA GLN A 94 -8.04 7.88 5.81
C GLN A 94 -8.40 7.71 4.33
N LEU A 95 -7.64 6.89 3.60
CA LEU A 95 -7.81 6.71 2.16
C LEU A 95 -9.12 5.97 1.88
N THR A 96 -9.92 6.50 0.96
CA THR A 96 -11.14 5.83 0.43
C THR A 96 -10.92 5.19 -0.95
N SER A 97 -9.84 5.58 -1.63
CA SER A 97 -9.36 4.98 -2.88
C SER A 97 -7.84 5.11 -2.99
N LEU A 98 -7.23 4.36 -3.92
CA LEU A 98 -5.79 4.42 -4.20
C LEU A 98 -5.46 5.36 -5.37
N LYS A 99 -6.36 6.31 -5.70
CA LYS A 99 -6.10 7.28 -6.77
C LYS A 99 -4.88 8.14 -6.41
N GLY A 100 -3.90 8.14 -7.31
CA GLY A 100 -2.64 8.86 -7.13
C GLY A 100 -1.49 7.99 -6.60
N ALA A 101 -1.73 6.71 -6.30
CA ALA A 101 -0.67 5.77 -5.95
C ALA A 101 0.40 5.68 -7.06
N PRO A 102 1.64 5.29 -6.71
CA PRO A 102 2.66 4.95 -7.68
C PRO A 102 2.16 3.90 -8.70
N LYS A 103 2.57 4.03 -9.96
CA LYS A 103 2.15 3.08 -11.00
C LYS A 103 2.91 1.75 -10.91
N GLN A 104 4.13 1.80 -10.39
CA GLN A 104 5.07 0.69 -10.21
C GLN A 104 5.73 0.83 -8.85
N THR A 105 5.80 -0.27 -8.13
CA THR A 105 6.37 -0.41 -6.79
C THR A 105 6.72 -1.89 -6.59
N GLY A 106 7.74 -2.17 -5.76
CA GLY A 106 7.99 -3.47 -5.17
C GLY A 106 6.78 -3.92 -4.37
N ASN A 107 6.69 -3.55 -3.10
CA ASN A 107 5.57 -3.88 -2.23
C ASN A 107 4.68 -2.66 -1.96
N PHE A 108 3.37 -2.90 -1.79
CA PHE A 108 2.41 -1.84 -1.51
C PHE A 108 1.63 -2.16 -0.24
N TYR A 109 1.76 -1.31 0.77
CA TYR A 109 1.11 -1.46 2.07
C TYR A 109 0.09 -0.34 2.26
N CYS A 110 -1.19 -0.71 2.32
CA CYS A 110 -2.32 0.22 2.49
C CYS A 110 -3.35 -0.26 3.51
N SER A 111 -2.92 -1.13 4.42
CA SER A 111 -3.75 -1.66 5.51
C SER A 111 -4.24 -0.54 6.44
N TYR A 112 -5.30 -0.79 7.20
CA TYR A 112 -5.84 0.18 8.15
C TYR A 112 -6.19 1.53 7.51
N ASN A 113 -7.05 1.47 6.50
CA ASN A 113 -7.59 2.63 5.80
C ASN A 113 -9.13 2.53 5.73
N LYS A 114 -9.77 3.37 4.93
CA LYS A 114 -11.21 3.38 4.69
C LYS A 114 -11.52 2.98 3.24
N LEU A 115 -10.68 2.14 2.63
CA LEU A 115 -10.79 1.81 1.20
C LEU A 115 -12.07 1.02 0.95
N THR A 116 -12.88 1.50 0.00
CA THR A 116 -14.08 0.79 -0.48
C THR A 116 -13.84 0.11 -1.83
N SER A 117 -12.74 0.45 -2.50
CA SER A 117 -12.25 -0.23 -3.70
C SER A 117 -10.74 -0.09 -3.86
N LEU A 118 -10.12 -0.98 -4.65
CA LEU A 118 -8.71 -0.93 -5.00
C LEU A 118 -8.45 -0.14 -6.29
N LYS A 119 -9.40 0.68 -6.74
CA LYS A 119 -9.23 1.50 -7.94
C LYS A 119 -8.06 2.47 -7.74
N GLY A 120 -7.10 2.42 -8.67
CA GLY A 120 -5.89 3.23 -8.62
C GLY A 120 -4.67 2.51 -8.06
N ALA A 121 -4.81 1.28 -7.56
CA ALA A 121 -3.68 0.47 -7.13
C ALA A 121 -2.62 0.30 -8.23
N PRO A 122 -1.35 0.08 -7.86
CA PRO A 122 -0.32 -0.33 -8.80
C PRO A 122 -0.74 -1.60 -9.56
N LYS A 123 -0.38 -1.70 -10.84
CA LYS A 123 -0.82 -2.84 -11.68
C LYS A 123 -0.07 -4.14 -11.36
N GLN A 124 1.14 -4.01 -10.84
CA GLN A 124 2.06 -5.10 -10.49
C GLN A 124 2.78 -4.71 -9.20
N THR A 125 2.84 -5.64 -8.25
CA THR A 125 3.60 -5.52 -7.00
C THR A 125 4.13 -6.91 -6.62
N GLY A 126 5.24 -6.96 -5.89
CA GLY A 126 5.70 -8.12 -5.15
C GLY A 126 4.66 -8.55 -4.12
N SER A 127 4.35 -7.69 -3.17
CA SER A 127 3.30 -7.94 -2.18
C SER A 127 2.28 -6.81 -2.14
N PHE A 128 1.04 -7.13 -1.78
CA PHE A 128 -0.04 -6.16 -1.68
C PHE A 128 -0.83 -6.42 -0.39
N TYR A 129 -0.73 -5.48 0.55
CA TYR A 129 -1.41 -5.52 1.85
C TYR A 129 -2.51 -4.48 1.88
N CYS A 130 -3.75 -4.95 2.01
CA CYS A 130 -4.97 -4.13 2.05
C CYS A 130 -5.98 -4.64 3.07
N ASP A 131 -5.52 -5.37 4.08
CA ASP A 131 -6.33 -5.76 5.22
C ASP A 131 -6.87 -4.57 6.01
N SER A 132 -7.89 -4.84 6.84
CA SER A 132 -8.43 -3.86 7.77
C SER A 132 -8.93 -2.62 7.03
N ASN A 133 -9.79 -2.85 6.04
CA ASN A 133 -10.40 -1.85 5.18
C ASN A 133 -11.92 -2.11 5.06
N GLN A 134 -12.59 -1.42 4.14
CA GLN A 134 -14.03 -1.53 3.91
C GLN A 134 -14.34 -2.08 2.51
N LEU A 135 -13.47 -2.96 2.00
CA LEU A 135 -13.60 -3.50 0.65
C LEU A 135 -14.77 -4.46 0.57
N THR A 136 -15.66 -4.25 -0.40
CA THR A 136 -16.76 -5.17 -0.75
C THR A 136 -16.45 -6.01 -1.98
N SER A 137 -15.40 -5.65 -2.73
CA SER A 137 -14.83 -6.44 -3.82
C SER A 137 -13.36 -6.11 -4.02
N LEU A 138 -12.65 -6.98 -4.73
CA LEU A 138 -11.23 -6.78 -5.06
C LEU A 138 -11.03 -6.11 -6.43
N LYS A 139 -12.07 -5.46 -6.98
CA LYS A 139 -11.97 -4.76 -8.27
C LYS A 139 -10.90 -3.67 -8.20
N GLY A 140 -9.92 -3.77 -9.10
CA GLY A 140 -8.79 -2.84 -9.18
C GLY A 140 -7.50 -3.38 -8.55
N ALA A 141 -7.53 -4.55 -7.91
CA ALA A 141 -6.33 -5.20 -7.40
C ALA A 141 -5.25 -5.42 -8.49
N PRO A 142 -3.97 -5.50 -8.09
CA PRO A 142 -2.90 -5.94 -8.99
C PRO A 142 -3.22 -7.30 -9.62
N LYS A 143 -2.81 -7.52 -10.87
CA LYS A 143 -3.14 -8.76 -11.59
C LYS A 143 -2.35 -9.99 -11.11
N LYS A 144 -1.15 -9.75 -10.58
CA LYS A 144 -0.20 -10.75 -10.09
C LYS A 144 0.52 -10.18 -8.88
N THR A 145 0.64 -10.99 -7.84
CA THR A 145 1.43 -10.71 -6.64
C THR A 145 2.12 -11.99 -6.16
N GLY A 146 3.16 -11.85 -5.36
CA GLY A 146 3.70 -12.89 -4.48
C GLY A 146 2.80 -13.09 -3.27
N ILE A 147 2.46 -12.02 -2.53
CA ILE A 147 1.53 -12.07 -1.39
C ILE A 147 0.37 -11.12 -1.66
N PHE A 148 -0.86 -11.59 -1.43
CA PHE A 148 -2.05 -10.74 -1.42
C PHE A 148 -2.77 -10.92 -0.09
N TYR A 149 -2.82 -9.85 0.70
CA TYR A 149 -3.35 -9.86 2.05
C TYR A 149 -4.58 -8.93 2.10
N CYS A 150 -5.77 -9.50 2.28
CA CYS A 150 -7.04 -8.76 2.26
C CYS A 150 -8.01 -9.15 3.39
N ASP A 151 -7.46 -9.67 4.48
CA ASP A 151 -8.23 -10.01 5.68
C ASP A 151 -8.99 -8.82 6.25
N ASN A 152 -9.97 -9.08 7.12
CA ASN A 152 -10.68 -8.04 7.88
C ASN A 152 -11.27 -6.98 6.94
N ASN A 153 -12.07 -7.44 5.98
CA ASN A 153 -12.80 -6.61 5.03
C ASN A 153 -14.28 -7.03 5.01
N GLN A 154 -15.05 -6.53 4.05
CA GLN A 154 -16.48 -6.81 3.89
C GLN A 154 -16.73 -7.56 2.57
N LEU A 155 -15.78 -8.41 2.16
CA LEU A 155 -15.86 -9.13 0.89
C LEU A 155 -16.94 -10.20 0.94
N THR A 156 -17.86 -10.18 -0.03
CA THR A 156 -18.88 -11.23 -0.22
C THR A 156 -18.50 -12.22 -1.32
N SER A 157 -17.51 -11.86 -2.14
CA SER A 157 -16.86 -12.74 -3.11
C SER A 157 -15.43 -12.26 -3.39
N LEU A 158 -14.62 -13.12 -4.01
CA LEU A 158 -13.24 -12.80 -4.40
C LEU A 158 -13.16 -12.23 -5.83
N LYS A 159 -14.27 -11.74 -6.38
CA LYS A 159 -14.28 -11.16 -7.74
C LYS A 159 -13.32 -9.98 -7.81
N GLY A 160 -12.38 -10.06 -8.76
CA GLY A 160 -11.35 -9.05 -8.98
C GLY A 160 -10.01 -9.35 -8.31
N ALA A 161 -9.90 -10.45 -7.56
CA ALA A 161 -8.63 -10.91 -6.99
C ALA A 161 -7.54 -11.08 -8.08
N PRO A 162 -6.25 -11.03 -7.70
CA PRO A 162 -5.15 -11.42 -8.57
C PRO A 162 -5.38 -12.81 -9.16
N LYS A 163 -5.02 -13.02 -10.43
CA LYS A 163 -5.18 -14.34 -11.06
C LYS A 163 -4.20 -15.37 -10.51
N LYS A 164 -3.04 -14.89 -10.04
CA LYS A 164 -1.95 -15.67 -9.44
C LYS A 164 -1.41 -14.91 -8.24
N ALA A 165 -1.35 -15.60 -7.11
CA ALA A 165 -0.71 -15.17 -5.87
C ALA A 165 0.16 -16.32 -5.35
N GLY A 166 1.31 -16.06 -4.77
CA GLY A 166 2.07 -17.07 -4.00
C GLY A 166 1.35 -17.43 -2.71
N SER A 167 0.87 -16.42 -1.97
CA SER A 167 -0.02 -16.61 -0.82
C SER A 167 -1.20 -15.65 -0.90
N PHE A 168 -2.38 -16.13 -0.54
CA PHE A 168 -3.62 -15.35 -0.56
C PHE A 168 -4.33 -15.48 0.79
N TYR A 169 -4.48 -14.37 1.48
CA TYR A 169 -5.13 -14.27 2.79
C TYR A 169 -6.41 -13.46 2.63
N CYS A 170 -7.55 -14.07 2.98
CA CYS A 170 -8.86 -13.42 2.98
C CYS A 170 -9.71 -13.78 4.20
N ASP A 171 -9.05 -13.98 5.33
CA ASP A 171 -9.69 -14.34 6.59
C ASP A 171 -10.58 -13.19 7.08
N ASN A 172 -11.57 -13.51 7.93
CA ASN A 172 -12.44 -12.51 8.56
C ASN A 172 -13.15 -11.61 7.53
N ASN A 173 -13.89 -12.24 6.63
CA ASN A 173 -14.69 -11.58 5.60
C ASN A 173 -16.14 -12.12 5.65
N GLN A 174 -16.95 -11.81 4.64
CA GLN A 174 -18.35 -12.26 4.54
C GLN A 174 -18.55 -13.15 3.32
N LEU A 175 -17.53 -13.95 2.97
CA LEU A 175 -17.55 -14.77 1.77
C LEU A 175 -18.56 -15.91 1.93
N THR A 176 -19.52 -16.01 1.01
CA THR A 176 -20.47 -17.13 0.92
C THR A 176 -20.05 -18.18 -0.10
N SER A 177 -19.08 -17.84 -0.96
CA SER A 177 -18.36 -18.78 -1.84
C SER A 177 -16.97 -18.24 -2.15
N LEU A 178 -16.07 -19.11 -2.63
CA LEU A 178 -14.73 -18.74 -3.08
C LEU A 178 -14.69 -18.32 -4.56
N LYS A 179 -15.84 -17.98 -5.15
CA LYS A 179 -15.92 -17.55 -6.55
C LYS A 179 -15.04 -16.32 -6.77
N GLY A 180 -14.10 -16.46 -7.70
CA GLY A 180 -13.16 -15.40 -8.06
C GLY A 180 -11.79 -15.52 -7.39
N ALA A 181 -11.58 -16.52 -6.52
CA ALA A 181 -10.28 -16.83 -5.95
C ALA A 181 -9.20 -17.01 -7.05
N PRO A 182 -7.92 -16.75 -6.72
CA PRO A 182 -6.82 -17.08 -7.62
C PRO A 182 -6.87 -18.56 -8.00
N LYS A 183 -6.55 -18.89 -9.25
CA LYS A 183 -6.60 -20.29 -9.72
C LYS A 183 -5.48 -21.15 -9.14
N GLN A 184 -4.34 -20.51 -8.85
CA GLN A 184 -3.12 -21.11 -8.35
C GLN A 184 -2.59 -20.26 -7.19
N THR A 185 -2.33 -20.93 -6.07
CA THR A 185 -1.69 -20.37 -4.87
C THR A 185 -0.67 -21.36 -4.31
N GLY A 186 0.29 -20.89 -3.55
CA GLY A 186 1.09 -21.71 -2.64
C GLY A 186 0.32 -21.95 -1.35
N SER A 187 -0.23 -20.89 -0.76
CA SER A 187 -1.09 -20.96 0.43
C SER A 187 -2.36 -20.14 0.25
N PHE A 188 -3.48 -20.64 0.75
CA PHE A 188 -4.78 -19.97 0.73
C PHE A 188 -5.43 -20.05 2.11
N TYR A 189 -5.77 -18.89 2.68
CA TYR A 189 -6.40 -18.76 3.99
C TYR A 189 -7.74 -18.04 3.82
N CYS A 190 -8.83 -18.68 4.29
CA CYS A 190 -10.21 -18.16 4.27
C CYS A 190 -10.98 -18.44 5.56
N ASP A 191 -10.29 -18.46 6.70
CA ASP A 191 -10.88 -18.67 8.01
C ASP A 191 -11.88 -17.54 8.35
N ASN A 192 -12.86 -17.84 9.20
CA ASN A 192 -13.84 -16.85 9.70
C ASN A 192 -14.59 -16.14 8.58
N ASN A 193 -15.25 -16.92 7.72
CA ASN A 193 -16.11 -16.42 6.64
C ASN A 193 -17.54 -16.99 6.83
N GLN A 194 -18.34 -17.06 5.77
CA GLN A 194 -19.72 -17.57 5.80
C GLN A 194 -19.91 -18.65 4.72
N LEU A 195 -18.87 -19.45 4.47
CA LEU A 195 -18.82 -20.38 3.35
C LEU A 195 -19.69 -21.61 3.65
N THR A 196 -20.74 -21.80 2.85
CA THR A 196 -21.53 -23.04 2.85
C THR A 196 -20.95 -24.12 1.94
N SER A 197 -19.98 -23.77 1.08
CA SER A 197 -19.24 -24.70 0.23
C SER A 197 -17.91 -24.11 -0.21
N LEU A 198 -16.96 -24.97 -0.59
CA LEU A 198 -15.68 -24.57 -1.18
C LEU A 198 -15.75 -24.32 -2.70
N LYS A 199 -16.95 -24.05 -3.24
CA LYS A 199 -17.12 -23.79 -4.67
C LYS A 199 -16.32 -22.56 -5.08
N GLY A 200 -15.43 -22.76 -6.04
CA GLY A 200 -14.54 -21.71 -6.56
C GLY A 200 -13.18 -21.62 -5.86
N ALA A 201 -12.87 -22.52 -4.92
CA ALA A 201 -11.56 -22.62 -4.31
C ALA A 201 -10.43 -22.75 -5.37
N PRO A 202 -9.20 -22.33 -5.04
CA PRO A 202 -8.04 -22.56 -5.90
C PRO A 202 -7.92 -24.05 -6.28
N LYS A 203 -7.62 -24.33 -7.56
CA LYS A 203 -7.47 -25.71 -8.04
C LYS A 203 -6.13 -26.33 -7.68
N GLN A 204 -5.14 -25.48 -7.43
CA GLN A 204 -3.78 -25.87 -7.08
C GLN A 204 -3.35 -24.98 -5.93
N THR A 205 -3.23 -25.59 -4.74
CA THR A 205 -2.74 -24.94 -3.53
C THR A 205 -1.89 -25.93 -2.75
N GLY A 206 -0.79 -25.47 -2.17
CA GLY A 206 0.05 -26.29 -1.29
C GLY A 206 -0.57 -26.39 0.09
N SER A 207 -1.01 -25.26 0.65
CA SER A 207 -1.73 -25.20 1.93
C SER A 207 -3.09 -24.54 1.75
N PHE A 208 -4.11 -25.07 2.41
CA PHE A 208 -5.48 -24.55 2.39
C PHE A 208 -6.04 -24.57 3.81
N TYR A 209 -6.30 -23.40 4.36
CA TYR A 209 -6.89 -23.22 5.69
C TYR A 209 -8.20 -22.46 5.53
N CYS A 210 -9.28 -23.07 6.02
CA CYS A 210 -10.62 -22.51 5.90
C CYS A 210 -11.53 -23.08 7.00
N ALA A 211 -11.29 -22.65 8.23
CA ALA A 211 -12.02 -23.00 9.44
C ALA A 211 -13.06 -21.93 9.79
N SER A 212 -13.97 -22.25 10.72
CA SER A 212 -14.92 -21.29 11.30
C SER A 212 -15.77 -20.53 10.24
N ASN A 213 -16.46 -21.28 9.38
CA ASN A 213 -17.24 -20.79 8.23
C ASN A 213 -18.72 -21.11 8.32
#